data_AF-A0A948HUB1-F1
#
_entry.id   AF-A0A948HUB1-F1
#
_cell.length_a   1.000
_cell.length_b   1.000
_cell.length_c   1.000
_cell.angle_alpha   90.00
_cell.angle_beta   90.00
_cell.angle_gamma   90.00
#
_symmetry.space_group_name_H-M   'P 1'
#
loop_
_entity.id
_entity.type
_entity.pdbx_description
1 polymer ?
#
loop_
_entity_poly.entity_id
_entity_poly.type
_entity_poly.pdbx_seq_one_letter_code
_entity_poly.pdbx_strand_id
1 'polypeptide(L)'
;MKIKDLAGIEYYGTAGITARCLRALTMAIQAGDKFEKAYLLSDFDSKSGCGTHCFLLFAEFGDPIAIKSGFASGYGGEGPHGLSSALQILIRHNIAIEEYAVDKSLIERVDSSCLTQADLDTLKAQFPVHPIRYYDFILLRDDHRLYDDTLVKSLFAKEIPYYIVDNRIMEQAIDLKYNLDANLMTCYKRLEDTIRKRTGLDGENGAKLFSQAFQAKDAPLYWPDLPQAEANGRASLFSAVYMAYRNSRAHKENETTPADAIREFLLINQLFILEREAVVRKVEVDEREVGL
;
A
#
# COMPACT_ATOMS: atom_id res chain seq x y z
N MET A 1 -25.50 -6.64 -28.56
CA MET A 1 -24.91 -7.32 -27.39
C MET A 1 -25.96 -7.39 -26.31
N LYS A 2 -26.26 -8.58 -25.77
CA LYS A 2 -27.16 -8.73 -24.62
C LYS A 2 -26.32 -8.69 -23.35
N ILE A 3 -26.86 -8.17 -22.25
CA ILE A 3 -26.13 -8.06 -20.96
C ILE A 3 -25.58 -9.43 -20.53
N LYS A 4 -26.34 -10.50 -20.75
CA LYS A 4 -25.93 -11.88 -20.45
C LYS A 4 -24.72 -12.40 -21.23
N ASP A 5 -24.32 -11.69 -22.29
CA ASP A 5 -23.18 -12.07 -23.14
C ASP A 5 -21.88 -11.43 -22.62
N LEU A 6 -21.96 -10.46 -21.70
CA LEU A 6 -20.81 -9.78 -21.10
C LEU A 6 -19.98 -10.74 -20.25
N ALA A 7 -18.67 -10.53 -20.23
CA ALA A 7 -17.71 -11.38 -19.53
C ALA A 7 -17.81 -11.31 -18.00
N GLY A 8 -18.51 -10.31 -17.44
CA GLY A 8 -18.65 -10.16 -15.99
C GLY A 8 -17.35 -9.80 -15.27
N ILE A 9 -16.41 -9.15 -15.95
CA ILE A 9 -15.09 -8.79 -15.40
C ILE A 9 -15.01 -7.33 -14.94
N GLU A 10 -13.96 -6.99 -14.21
CA GLU A 10 -13.69 -5.62 -13.77
C GLU A 10 -12.90 -4.83 -14.82
N TYR A 11 -13.09 -3.50 -14.85
CA TYR A 11 -12.40 -2.61 -15.78
C TYR A 11 -11.85 -1.38 -15.05
N TYR A 12 -10.52 -1.24 -15.04
CA TYR A 12 -9.84 -0.12 -14.41
C TYR A 12 -9.07 0.74 -15.41
N GLY A 13 -8.73 1.96 -14.98
CA GLY A 13 -8.02 2.94 -15.79
C GLY A 13 -8.93 3.77 -16.72
N THR A 14 -8.30 4.58 -17.56
CA THR A 14 -9.00 5.44 -18.52
C THR A 14 -8.29 5.35 -19.85
N ALA A 15 -9.01 4.93 -20.89
CA ALA A 15 -8.48 4.80 -22.24
C ALA A 15 -7.83 6.10 -22.71
N GLY A 16 -6.68 6.00 -23.35
CA GLY A 16 -5.86 7.11 -23.79
C GLY A 16 -5.12 7.89 -22.70
N ILE A 17 -5.25 7.53 -21.41
CA ILE A 17 -4.58 8.21 -20.31
C ILE A 17 -3.62 7.26 -19.58
N THR A 18 -2.34 7.31 -19.94
CA THR A 18 -1.26 6.47 -19.40
C THR A 18 -1.20 6.50 -17.88
N ALA A 19 -1.13 7.70 -17.28
CA ALA A 19 -1.02 7.84 -15.83
C ALA A 19 -2.18 7.21 -15.05
N ARG A 20 -3.41 7.25 -15.60
CA ARG A 20 -4.59 6.61 -14.98
C ARG A 20 -4.51 5.09 -15.07
N CYS A 21 -4.02 4.55 -16.18
CA CYS A 21 -3.86 3.11 -16.37
C CYS A 21 -2.70 2.53 -15.56
N LEU A 22 -1.57 3.24 -15.46
CA LEU A 22 -0.48 2.88 -14.55
C LEU A 22 -0.94 2.85 -13.09
N ARG A 23 -1.66 3.89 -12.66
CA ARG A 23 -2.23 3.94 -11.30
C ARG A 23 -3.21 2.79 -11.06
N ALA A 24 -4.04 2.46 -12.03
CA ALA A 24 -4.96 1.32 -11.93
C ALA A 24 -4.21 0.00 -11.73
N LEU A 25 -3.15 -0.23 -12.51
CA LEU A 25 -2.30 -1.41 -12.37
C LEU A 25 -1.65 -1.48 -10.98
N THR A 26 -1.04 -0.39 -10.50
CA THR A 26 -0.39 -0.39 -9.18
C THR A 26 -1.38 -0.53 -8.04
N MET A 27 -2.59 0.05 -8.16
CA MET A 27 -3.66 -0.14 -7.18
C MET A 27 -4.13 -1.59 -7.11
N ALA A 28 -4.35 -2.25 -8.26
CA ALA A 28 -4.76 -3.65 -8.30
C ALA A 28 -3.72 -4.54 -7.60
N ILE A 29 -2.44 -4.37 -7.93
CA ILE A 29 -1.34 -5.14 -7.31
C ILE A 29 -1.19 -4.82 -5.81
N GLN A 30 -1.32 -3.55 -5.41
CA GLN A 30 -1.16 -3.13 -4.02
C GLN A 30 -2.32 -3.58 -3.12
N ALA A 31 -3.51 -3.81 -3.68
CA ALA A 31 -4.68 -4.26 -2.93
C ALA A 31 -4.48 -5.66 -2.29
N GLY A 32 -3.50 -6.43 -2.75
CA GLY A 32 -3.11 -7.71 -2.16
C GLY A 32 -3.55 -8.93 -2.96
N ASP A 33 -4.22 -8.74 -4.10
CA ASP A 33 -4.52 -9.84 -5.01
C ASP A 33 -3.24 -10.41 -5.62
N LYS A 34 -3.13 -11.74 -5.62
CA LYS A 34 -2.01 -12.44 -6.24
C LYS A 34 -2.33 -12.71 -7.71
N PHE A 35 -1.83 -11.85 -8.58
CA PHE A 35 -1.89 -12.06 -10.03
C PHE A 35 -0.84 -13.08 -10.46
N GLU A 36 -1.27 -14.10 -11.20
CA GLU A 36 -0.35 -15.13 -11.72
C GLU A 36 0.08 -14.78 -13.15
N LYS A 37 -0.82 -14.15 -13.90
CA LYS A 37 -0.68 -13.97 -15.34
C LYS A 37 -1.29 -12.65 -15.80
N ALA A 38 -0.64 -12.03 -16.77
CA ALA A 38 -1.09 -10.84 -17.46
C ALA A 38 -1.04 -11.06 -18.97
N TYR A 39 -2.16 -10.81 -19.64
CA TYR A 39 -2.20 -10.73 -21.10
C TYR A 39 -1.97 -9.30 -21.53
N LEU A 40 -0.91 -9.07 -22.29
CA LEU A 40 -0.68 -7.84 -23.04
C LEU A 40 -1.45 -7.95 -24.36
N LEU A 41 -2.54 -7.21 -24.50
CA LEU A 41 -3.32 -7.17 -25.74
C LEU A 41 -2.79 -6.03 -26.61
N SER A 42 -2.30 -6.36 -27.79
CA SER A 42 -1.64 -5.42 -28.71
C SER A 42 -2.37 -5.34 -30.05
N ASP A 43 -2.85 -4.15 -30.41
CA ASP A 43 -3.30 -3.81 -31.76
C ASP A 43 -2.22 -2.95 -32.42
N PHE A 44 -1.67 -3.40 -33.56
CA PHE A 44 -0.61 -2.70 -34.28
C PHE A 44 -1.13 -2.10 -35.58
N ASP A 45 -0.94 -0.79 -35.74
CA ASP A 45 -1.20 -0.12 -37.02
C ASP A 45 0.01 -0.29 -37.95
N SER A 46 -0.17 -1.14 -38.97
CA SER A 46 0.85 -1.42 -39.98
C SER A 46 1.33 -0.18 -40.75
N LYS A 47 0.55 0.90 -40.77
CA LYS A 47 0.90 2.13 -41.51
C LYS A 47 1.78 3.06 -40.70
N SER A 48 1.49 3.22 -39.41
CA SER A 48 2.24 4.12 -38.53
C SER A 48 3.39 3.42 -37.79
N GLY A 49 3.35 2.08 -37.70
CA GLY A 49 4.28 1.32 -36.85
C GLY A 49 4.00 1.48 -35.36
N CYS A 50 2.90 2.14 -34.99
CA CYS A 50 2.49 2.34 -33.61
C CYS A 50 1.57 1.22 -33.14
N GLY A 51 1.72 0.83 -31.87
CA GLY A 51 0.83 -0.12 -31.21
C GLY A 51 -0.01 0.56 -30.14
N THR A 52 -1.24 0.07 -29.94
CA THR A 52 -2.09 0.39 -28.79
C THR A 52 -2.18 -0.85 -27.90
N HIS A 53 -2.01 -0.65 -26.59
CA HIS A 53 -1.91 -1.76 -25.66
C HIS A 53 -2.81 -1.59 -24.43
N CYS A 54 -3.36 -2.71 -23.98
CA CYS A 54 -4.11 -2.82 -22.73
C CYS A 54 -3.76 -4.16 -22.04
N PHE A 55 -4.21 -4.36 -20.80
CA PHE A 55 -3.90 -5.58 -20.06
C PHE A 55 -5.15 -6.31 -19.58
N LEU A 56 -5.11 -7.65 -19.57
CA LEU A 56 -5.99 -8.47 -18.74
C LEU A 56 -5.16 -9.16 -17.67
N LEU A 57 -5.49 -8.92 -16.41
CA LEU A 57 -4.83 -9.49 -15.25
C LEU A 57 -5.66 -10.64 -14.70
N PHE A 58 -5.02 -11.78 -14.46
CA PHE A 58 -5.64 -12.98 -13.93
C PHE A 58 -5.11 -13.23 -12.52
N ALA A 59 -5.98 -13.02 -11.53
CA ALA A 59 -5.72 -13.38 -10.15
C ALA A 59 -5.84 -14.90 -9.93
N GLU A 60 -5.17 -15.43 -8.91
CA GLU A 60 -5.33 -16.81 -8.46
C GLU A 60 -6.80 -17.10 -8.06
N PHE A 61 -7.47 -16.09 -7.49
CA PHE A 61 -8.86 -16.13 -7.10
C PHE A 61 -9.59 -14.87 -7.59
N GLY A 62 -10.80 -15.02 -8.12
CA GLY A 62 -11.64 -13.92 -8.57
C GLY A 62 -11.73 -13.79 -10.09
N ASP A 63 -12.51 -12.80 -10.51
CA ASP A 63 -12.68 -12.49 -11.92
C ASP A 63 -11.46 -11.73 -12.47
N PRO A 64 -11.13 -11.90 -13.77
CA PRO A 64 -10.07 -11.12 -14.40
C PRO A 64 -10.31 -9.62 -14.29
N ILE A 65 -9.24 -8.84 -14.33
CA ILE A 65 -9.30 -7.37 -14.33
C ILE A 65 -8.70 -6.84 -15.62
N ALA A 66 -9.47 -6.05 -16.37
CA ALA A 66 -8.99 -5.34 -17.54
C ALA A 66 -8.45 -3.96 -17.17
N ILE A 67 -7.19 -3.67 -17.51
CA ILE A 67 -6.64 -2.31 -17.52
C ILE A 67 -6.81 -1.75 -18.93
N LYS A 68 -7.53 -0.64 -19.08
CA LYS A 68 -7.86 -0.02 -20.37
C LYS A 68 -6.65 0.42 -21.19
N SER A 69 -6.88 0.79 -22.46
CA SER A 69 -5.84 1.16 -23.43
C SER A 69 -5.17 2.51 -23.12
N GLY A 70 -4.37 2.55 -22.07
CA GLY A 70 -3.55 3.72 -21.71
C GLY A 70 -2.13 3.65 -22.27
N PHE A 71 -1.76 2.58 -22.96
CA PHE A 71 -0.37 2.27 -23.29
C PHE A 71 -0.18 2.24 -24.81
N ALA A 72 1.01 2.62 -25.28
CA ALA A 72 1.31 2.64 -26.70
C ALA A 72 2.75 2.20 -26.97
N SER A 73 3.09 1.94 -28.23
CA SER A 73 4.45 1.65 -28.70
C SER A 73 4.72 2.30 -30.06
N GLY A 74 5.97 2.29 -30.53
CA GLY A 74 6.35 2.77 -31.87
C GLY A 74 6.76 4.25 -31.96
N TYR A 75 6.79 4.98 -30.85
CA TYR A 75 7.27 6.37 -30.79
C TYR A 75 7.93 6.70 -29.44
N GLY A 76 8.54 7.89 -29.30
CA GLY A 76 9.18 8.33 -28.06
C GLY A 76 8.28 9.25 -27.24
N GLY A 77 7.30 8.71 -26.50
CA GLY A 77 6.36 9.51 -25.71
C GLY A 77 5.82 8.81 -24.47
N GLU A 78 4.81 9.42 -23.84
CA GLU A 78 4.26 8.97 -22.56
C GLU A 78 3.69 7.54 -22.61
N GLY A 79 2.94 7.20 -23.67
CA GLY A 79 2.38 5.84 -23.84
C GLY A 79 3.44 4.74 -23.80
N PRO A 80 4.50 4.83 -24.63
CA PRO A 80 5.65 3.90 -24.62
C PRO A 80 6.42 3.85 -23.29
N HIS A 81 6.66 5.00 -22.66
CA HIS A 81 7.27 5.03 -21.33
C HIS A 81 6.38 4.36 -20.26
N GLY A 82 5.06 4.55 -20.37
CA GLY A 82 4.09 3.92 -19.50
C GLY A 82 3.99 2.41 -19.73
N LEU A 83 4.04 1.96 -20.98
CA LEU A 83 4.07 0.53 -21.30
C LEU A 83 5.31 -0.14 -20.69
N SER A 84 6.48 0.46 -20.90
CA SER A 84 7.74 0.02 -20.26
C SER A 84 7.59 -0.08 -18.74
N SER A 85 7.02 0.94 -18.10
CA SER A 85 6.81 0.95 -16.65
C SER A 85 5.84 -0.14 -16.18
N ALA A 86 4.74 -0.37 -16.92
CA ALA A 86 3.76 -1.41 -16.62
C ALA A 86 4.39 -2.81 -16.70
N LEU A 87 5.16 -3.09 -17.76
CA LEU A 87 5.86 -4.37 -17.91
C LEU A 87 6.88 -4.60 -16.79
N GLN A 88 7.64 -3.56 -16.42
CA GLN A 88 8.58 -3.63 -15.30
C GLN A 88 7.89 -3.90 -13.95
N ILE A 89 6.71 -3.32 -13.72
CA ILE A 89 5.87 -3.65 -12.54
C ILE A 89 5.52 -5.14 -12.54
N LEU A 90 5.00 -5.66 -13.65
CA LEU A 90 4.60 -7.07 -13.77
C LEU A 90 5.78 -8.02 -13.55
N ILE A 91 6.95 -7.73 -14.15
CA ILE A 91 8.17 -8.52 -13.99
C ILE A 91 8.64 -8.51 -12.52
N ARG A 92 8.69 -7.33 -11.88
CA ARG A 92 9.09 -7.22 -10.46
C ARG A 92 8.23 -8.08 -9.55
N HIS A 93 6.93 -8.17 -9.84
CA HIS A 93 5.98 -8.96 -9.07
C HIS A 93 5.87 -10.42 -9.51
N ASN A 94 6.76 -10.88 -10.40
CA ASN A 94 6.78 -12.25 -10.90
C ASN A 94 5.45 -12.68 -11.54
N ILE A 95 4.78 -11.75 -12.23
CA ILE A 95 3.55 -12.01 -12.97
C ILE A 95 3.93 -12.44 -14.39
N ALA A 96 3.48 -13.61 -14.84
CA ALA A 96 3.79 -14.11 -16.17
C ALA A 96 3.12 -13.25 -17.25
N ILE A 97 3.87 -12.82 -18.27
CA ILE A 97 3.36 -11.95 -19.33
C ILE A 97 3.24 -12.73 -20.63
N GLU A 98 2.07 -12.69 -21.25
CA GLU A 98 1.83 -13.24 -22.58
C GLU A 98 1.27 -12.15 -23.48
N GLU A 99 1.90 -11.91 -24.64
CA GLU A 99 1.39 -10.95 -25.62
C GLU A 99 0.41 -11.63 -26.58
N TYR A 100 -0.73 -10.99 -26.86
CA TYR A 100 -1.70 -11.42 -27.87
C TYR A 100 -1.88 -10.30 -28.88
N ALA A 101 -1.71 -10.63 -30.16
CA ALA A 101 -2.09 -9.74 -31.25
C ALA A 101 -3.61 -9.78 -31.40
N VAL A 102 -4.25 -8.62 -31.30
CA VAL A 102 -5.71 -8.48 -31.32
C VAL A 102 -6.12 -7.37 -32.27
N ASP A 103 -7.36 -7.43 -32.74
CA ASP A 103 -7.91 -6.38 -33.59
C ASP A 103 -8.32 -5.17 -32.75
N LYS A 104 -8.21 -3.98 -33.33
CA LYS A 104 -8.75 -2.71 -32.79
C LYS A 104 -10.14 -2.84 -32.16
N SER A 105 -11.05 -3.62 -32.75
CA SER A 105 -12.40 -3.79 -32.22
C SER A 105 -12.43 -4.39 -30.80
N LEU A 106 -11.48 -5.27 -30.47
CA LEU A 106 -11.37 -5.85 -29.14
C LEU A 106 -10.89 -4.79 -28.13
N ILE A 107 -9.90 -3.97 -28.51
CA ILE A 107 -9.42 -2.84 -27.70
C ILE A 107 -10.57 -1.86 -27.43
N GLU A 108 -11.36 -1.51 -28.44
CA GLU A 108 -12.53 -0.63 -28.29
C GLU A 108 -13.57 -1.21 -27.30
N ARG A 109 -13.73 -2.54 -27.25
CA ARG A 109 -14.58 -3.21 -26.26
C ARG A 109 -13.99 -3.17 -24.85
N VAL A 110 -12.67 -3.33 -24.69
CA VAL A 110 -12.01 -3.14 -23.39
C VAL A 110 -12.24 -1.71 -22.88
N ASP A 111 -12.05 -0.72 -23.75
CA ASP A 111 -12.18 0.69 -23.38
C ASP A 111 -13.63 1.08 -23.05
N SER A 112 -14.58 0.44 -23.74
CA SER A 112 -16.01 0.56 -23.50
C SER A 112 -16.52 -0.32 -22.34
N SER A 113 -15.64 -1.07 -21.68
CA SER A 113 -15.96 -1.95 -20.55
C SER A 113 -16.98 -3.04 -20.89
N CYS A 114 -16.86 -3.63 -22.08
CA CYS A 114 -17.86 -4.53 -22.64
C CYS A 114 -17.29 -5.75 -23.38
N LEU A 115 -16.19 -6.32 -22.87
CA LEU A 115 -15.78 -7.65 -23.34
C LEU A 115 -16.89 -8.66 -23.07
N THR A 116 -17.04 -9.58 -24.01
CA THR A 116 -17.98 -10.69 -23.95
C THR A 116 -17.30 -11.97 -23.46
N GLN A 117 -18.07 -12.94 -22.99
CA GLN A 117 -17.51 -14.26 -22.66
C GLN A 117 -16.80 -14.89 -23.86
N ALA A 118 -17.36 -14.71 -25.06
CA ALA A 118 -16.77 -15.20 -26.31
C ALA A 118 -15.41 -14.54 -26.62
N ASP A 119 -15.22 -13.27 -26.25
CA ASP A 119 -13.92 -12.60 -26.39
C ASP A 119 -12.86 -13.27 -25.52
N LEU A 120 -13.19 -13.56 -24.25
CA LEU A 120 -12.28 -14.24 -23.32
C LEU A 120 -11.97 -15.68 -23.76
N ASP A 121 -12.97 -16.41 -24.23
CA ASP A 121 -12.81 -17.78 -24.71
C ASP A 121 -11.92 -17.81 -25.97
N THR A 122 -12.07 -16.81 -26.84
CA THR A 122 -11.23 -16.65 -28.03
C THR A 122 -9.78 -16.38 -27.66
N LEU A 123 -9.52 -15.47 -26.71
CA LEU A 123 -8.17 -15.18 -26.23
C LEU A 123 -7.50 -16.42 -25.60
N LYS A 124 -8.26 -17.22 -24.83
CA LYS A 124 -7.75 -18.46 -24.23
C LYS A 124 -7.41 -19.54 -25.27
N ALA A 125 -8.12 -19.55 -26.39
CA ALA A 125 -7.88 -20.51 -27.48
C ALA A 125 -6.79 -20.05 -28.45
N GLN A 126 -6.45 -18.76 -28.45
CA GLN A 126 -5.42 -18.17 -29.30
C GLN A 126 -4.02 -18.53 -28.76
N PHE A 127 -3.05 -18.68 -29.66
CA PHE A 127 -1.64 -18.76 -29.27
C PHE A 127 -1.08 -17.37 -29.01
N PRO A 128 -0.33 -17.17 -27.92
CA PRO A 128 0.38 -15.94 -27.70
C PRO A 128 1.43 -15.72 -28.80
N VAL A 129 1.83 -14.46 -28.96
CA VAL A 129 2.84 -14.03 -29.91
C VAL A 129 4.18 -14.71 -29.61
N HIS A 130 4.73 -15.39 -30.62
CA HIS A 130 6.04 -16.02 -30.57
C HIS A 130 6.93 -15.64 -31.77
N PRO A 131 8.25 -15.43 -31.57
CA PRO A 131 8.96 -15.41 -30.29
C PRO A 131 8.46 -14.28 -29.36
N ILE A 132 8.78 -14.34 -28.07
CA ILE A 132 8.33 -13.34 -27.09
C ILE A 132 8.93 -11.97 -27.46
N ARG A 133 8.08 -10.97 -27.71
CA ARG A 133 8.51 -9.61 -28.14
C ARG A 133 8.25 -8.51 -27.11
N TYR A 134 7.49 -8.76 -26.05
CA TYR A 134 7.17 -7.67 -25.10
C TYR A 134 8.41 -7.05 -24.44
N TYR A 135 9.54 -7.77 -24.40
CA TYR A 135 10.83 -7.23 -23.95
C TYR A 135 11.31 -6.04 -24.79
N ASP A 136 10.93 -5.96 -26.07
CA ASP A 136 11.26 -4.85 -26.96
C ASP A 136 10.56 -3.54 -26.55
N PHE A 137 9.50 -3.63 -25.74
CA PHE A 137 8.80 -2.46 -25.18
C PHE A 137 9.42 -1.95 -23.87
N ILE A 138 10.40 -2.67 -23.32
CA ILE A 138 11.05 -2.30 -22.06
C ILE A 138 12.21 -1.35 -22.35
N LEU A 139 12.00 -0.08 -22.03
CA LEU A 139 12.98 0.99 -22.22
C LEU A 139 13.97 1.04 -21.04
N LEU A 140 14.81 0.02 -20.91
CA LEU A 140 15.93 0.00 -19.96
C LEU A 140 17.20 0.51 -20.64
N ARG A 141 18.00 1.27 -19.89
CA ARG A 141 19.26 1.86 -20.36
C ARG A 141 20.42 1.02 -19.84
N ASP A 142 20.92 0.11 -20.68
CA ASP A 142 22.21 -0.59 -20.55
C ASP A 142 22.52 -1.30 -19.22
N ASP A 143 21.53 -1.53 -18.35
CA ASP A 143 21.68 -2.41 -17.21
C ASP A 143 21.21 -3.83 -17.58
N HIS A 144 21.99 -4.85 -17.23
CA HIS A 144 21.58 -6.27 -17.39
C HIS A 144 20.39 -6.66 -16.47
N ARG A 145 19.59 -5.68 -16.02
CA ARG A 145 18.42 -5.87 -15.17
C ARG A 145 17.19 -6.01 -16.06
N LEU A 146 16.16 -6.68 -15.54
CA LEU A 146 14.87 -6.79 -16.20
C LEU A 146 13.91 -5.65 -15.83
N TYR A 147 14.25 -4.86 -14.80
CA TYR A 147 13.49 -3.70 -14.33
C TYR A 147 14.33 -2.76 -13.45
N ASP A 148 13.91 -1.49 -13.36
CA ASP A 148 14.45 -0.49 -12.44
C ASP A 148 13.64 -0.47 -11.12
N ASP A 149 14.26 -0.91 -10.02
CA ASP A 149 13.62 -0.99 -8.71
C ASP A 149 13.16 0.39 -8.17
N THR A 150 13.94 1.44 -8.46
CA THR A 150 13.65 2.80 -7.99
C THR A 150 12.45 3.37 -8.72
N LEU A 151 12.43 3.23 -10.05
CA LEU A 151 11.30 3.61 -10.88
C LEU A 151 10.03 2.88 -10.43
N VAL A 152 10.05 1.55 -10.42
CA VAL A 152 8.87 0.75 -10.09
C VAL A 152 8.34 1.09 -8.70
N LYS A 153 9.22 1.22 -7.69
CA LYS A 153 8.82 1.61 -6.33
C LYS A 153 8.14 2.98 -6.28
N SER A 154 8.59 3.94 -7.11
CA SER A 154 8.04 5.30 -7.12
C SER A 154 6.62 5.39 -7.69
N LEU A 155 6.16 4.37 -8.44
CA LEU A 155 4.84 4.32 -9.07
C LEU A 155 3.71 3.89 -8.11
N PHE A 156 4.06 3.31 -6.96
CA PHE A 156 3.09 2.85 -5.96
C PHE A 156 2.54 4.00 -5.12
N ALA A 157 1.27 3.89 -4.74
CA ALA A 157 0.61 4.89 -3.94
C ALA A 157 1.13 4.85 -2.49
N LYS A 158 1.40 6.03 -1.93
CA LYS A 158 1.81 6.22 -0.54
C LYS A 158 0.56 6.28 0.33
N GLU A 159 -0.06 5.13 0.55
CA GLU A 159 -1.32 5.02 1.30
C GLU A 159 -1.13 4.23 2.60
N ILE A 160 -1.98 4.51 3.60
CA ILE A 160 -1.99 3.78 4.87
C ILE A 160 -2.86 2.53 4.73
N PRO A 161 -2.36 1.34 5.08
CA PRO A 161 -3.21 0.16 5.18
C PRO A 161 -4.14 0.28 6.39
N TYR A 162 -5.38 0.72 6.19
CA TYR A 162 -6.32 0.99 7.29
C TYR A 162 -6.63 -0.24 8.14
N TYR A 163 -6.55 -1.46 7.59
CA TYR A 163 -6.81 -2.70 8.33
C TYR A 163 -5.92 -2.88 9.57
N ILE A 164 -4.69 -2.35 9.54
CA ILE A 164 -3.73 -2.49 10.66
C ILE A 164 -3.75 -1.30 11.63
N VAL A 165 -4.63 -0.33 11.41
CA VAL A 165 -4.68 0.90 12.21
C VAL A 165 -5.56 0.71 13.46
N ASP A 166 -5.06 1.11 14.63
CA ASP A 166 -5.84 1.14 15.86
C ASP A 166 -7.01 2.13 15.73
N ASN A 167 -8.22 1.68 16.06
CA ASN A 167 -9.45 2.47 15.94
C ASN A 167 -9.38 3.84 16.64
N ARG A 168 -8.57 3.97 17.69
CA ARG A 168 -8.40 5.24 18.41
C ARG A 168 -7.69 6.30 17.60
N ILE A 169 -7.05 5.99 16.49
CA ILE A 169 -6.38 6.95 15.59
C ILE A 169 -6.82 6.82 14.13
N MET A 170 -7.92 6.11 13.87
CA MET A 170 -8.44 5.88 12.51
C MET A 170 -8.79 7.19 11.80
N GLU A 171 -9.42 8.14 12.50
CA GLU A 171 -9.74 9.47 11.96
C GLU A 171 -8.46 10.19 11.47
N GLN A 172 -7.40 10.14 12.27
CA GLN A 172 -6.11 10.74 11.93
C GLN A 172 -5.43 10.02 10.76
N ALA A 173 -5.66 8.71 10.60
CA ALA A 173 -5.17 7.95 9.45
C ALA A 173 -5.84 8.42 8.15
N ILE A 174 -7.17 8.60 8.17
CA ILE A 174 -7.96 9.02 7.01
C ILE A 174 -7.58 10.44 6.57
N ASP A 175 -7.36 11.34 7.53
CA ASP A 175 -7.05 12.75 7.27
C ASP A 175 -5.55 13.03 7.07
N LEU A 176 -4.67 12.04 7.29
CA LEU A 176 -3.21 12.25 7.33
C LEU A 176 -2.70 12.98 6.07
N LYS A 177 -3.20 12.60 4.89
CA LYS A 177 -2.78 13.17 3.59
C LYS A 177 -3.10 14.66 3.41
N TYR A 178 -4.01 15.21 4.19
CA TYR A 178 -4.40 16.62 4.14
C TYR A 178 -3.72 17.44 5.21
N ASN A 179 -3.52 16.87 6.41
CA ASN A 179 -2.96 17.57 7.56
C ASN A 179 -1.89 16.71 8.28
N LEU A 180 -0.71 16.57 7.68
CA LEU A 180 0.34 15.65 8.15
C LEU A 180 0.74 15.90 9.62
N ASP A 181 1.27 17.09 9.90
CA ASP A 181 1.85 17.41 11.20
C ASP A 181 0.79 17.48 12.30
N ALA A 182 -0.38 18.05 12.00
CA ALA A 182 -1.47 18.17 12.96
C ALA A 182 -2.01 16.80 13.38
N ASN A 183 -2.15 15.87 12.43
CA ASN A 183 -2.60 14.51 12.71
C ASN A 183 -1.58 13.72 13.55
N LEU A 184 -0.29 13.81 13.22
CA LEU A 184 0.78 13.17 14.00
C LEU A 184 0.82 13.71 15.44
N MET A 185 0.77 15.04 15.61
CA MET A 185 0.74 15.66 16.94
C MET A 185 -0.50 15.26 17.74
N THR A 186 -1.64 15.10 17.07
CA THR A 186 -2.88 14.62 17.70
C THR A 186 -2.74 13.17 18.17
N CYS A 187 -2.10 12.31 17.37
CA CYS A 187 -1.83 10.93 17.76
C CYS A 187 -0.95 10.85 19.01
N TYR A 188 0.14 11.63 19.09
CA TYR A 188 1.00 11.68 20.28
C TYR A 188 0.26 12.12 21.53
N LYS A 189 -0.50 13.23 21.45
CA LYS A 189 -1.29 13.72 22.58
C LYS A 189 -2.30 12.67 23.05
N ARG A 190 -2.99 12.03 22.11
CA ARG A 190 -3.98 10.98 22.41
C ARG A 190 -3.34 9.76 23.08
N LEU A 191 -2.13 9.38 22.68
CA LEU A 191 -1.38 8.29 23.32
C LEU A 191 -0.99 8.66 24.76
N GLU A 192 -0.44 9.86 24.97
CA GLU A 192 -0.12 10.35 26.33
C GLU A 192 -1.35 10.38 27.23
N ASP A 193 -2.46 10.95 26.75
CA ASP A 193 -3.72 11.02 27.49
C ASP A 193 -4.26 9.63 27.83
N THR A 194 -4.12 8.67 26.90
CA THR A 194 -4.54 7.28 27.12
C THR A 194 -3.74 6.67 28.26
N ILE A 195 -2.42 6.85 28.26
CA ILE A 195 -1.56 6.31 29.31
C ILE A 195 -1.84 6.99 30.65
N ARG A 196 -1.96 8.32 30.71
CA ARG A 196 -2.30 9.03 31.95
C ARG A 196 -3.61 8.53 32.57
N LYS A 197 -4.66 8.38 31.75
CA LYS A 197 -5.95 7.85 32.21
C LYS A 197 -5.86 6.43 32.77
N ARG A 198 -4.95 5.60 32.26
CA ARG A 198 -4.77 4.22 32.71
C ARG A 198 -3.89 4.09 33.95
N THR A 199 -2.95 5.02 34.15
CA THR A 199 -1.94 4.93 35.21
C THR A 199 -2.18 5.90 36.37
N GLY A 200 -3.03 6.91 36.19
CA GLY A 200 -3.21 8.01 37.15
C GLY A 200 -2.04 9.00 37.20
N LEU A 201 -1.10 8.93 36.25
CA LEU A 201 0.09 9.79 36.19
C LEU A 201 -0.21 11.16 35.55
N ASP A 202 -1.22 11.88 36.07
CA ASP A 202 -1.80 13.06 35.40
C ASP A 202 -0.82 14.23 35.21
N GLY A 203 0.20 14.35 36.06
CA GLY A 203 1.22 15.41 36.03
C GLY A 203 2.44 15.11 35.17
N GLU A 204 2.53 13.92 34.58
CA GLU A 204 3.71 13.47 33.83
C GLU A 204 3.48 13.56 32.32
N ASN A 205 4.55 13.84 31.56
CA ASN A 205 4.48 13.95 30.11
C ASN A 205 5.73 13.38 29.42
N GLY A 206 5.58 13.14 28.11
CA GLY A 206 6.61 12.65 27.22
C GLY A 206 7.31 11.39 27.70
N ALA A 207 8.63 11.33 27.51
CA ALA A 207 9.44 10.17 27.87
C ALA A 207 9.36 9.82 29.37
N LYS A 208 9.16 10.81 30.24
CA LYS A 208 9.06 10.58 31.69
C LYS A 208 7.77 9.84 32.06
N LEU A 209 6.65 10.22 31.43
CA LEU A 209 5.38 9.50 31.56
C LEU A 209 5.54 8.02 31.18
N PHE A 210 6.14 7.73 30.03
CA PHE A 210 6.29 6.34 29.57
C PHE A 210 7.24 5.53 30.44
N SER A 211 8.34 6.13 30.89
CA SER A 211 9.27 5.45 31.78
C SER A 211 8.61 5.08 33.11
N GLN A 212 7.84 5.99 33.71
CA GLN A 212 7.10 5.68 34.94
C GLN A 212 5.97 4.67 34.72
N ALA A 213 5.27 4.76 33.59
CA ALA A 213 4.15 3.88 33.27
C ALA A 213 4.58 2.41 33.09
N PHE A 214 5.75 2.15 32.50
CA PHE A 214 6.17 0.80 32.08
C PHE A 214 7.48 0.28 32.68
N GLN A 215 8.38 1.14 33.16
CA GLN A 215 9.75 0.75 33.56
C GLN A 215 10.05 0.95 35.05
N ALA A 216 9.18 1.65 35.79
CA ALA A 216 9.34 1.77 37.24
C ALA A 216 9.29 0.38 37.92
N LYS A 217 9.92 0.24 39.09
CA LYS A 217 9.92 -1.01 39.88
C LYS A 217 8.50 -1.55 40.10
N ASP A 218 7.56 -0.63 40.30
CA ASP A 218 6.13 -0.89 40.46
C ASP A 218 5.32 -0.22 39.33
N ALA A 219 5.83 -0.34 38.10
CA ALA A 219 5.19 0.19 36.90
C ALA A 219 3.69 -0.17 36.85
N PRO A 220 2.79 0.82 36.69
CA PRO A 220 1.35 0.58 36.63
C PRO A 220 0.93 -0.31 35.46
N LEU A 221 1.69 -0.30 34.36
CA LEU A 221 1.43 -1.09 33.17
C LEU A 221 2.55 -2.10 32.92
N TYR A 222 2.18 -3.34 32.64
CA TYR A 222 3.12 -4.41 32.30
C TYR A 222 2.49 -5.42 31.33
N TRP A 223 3.31 -6.29 30.74
CA TRP A 223 2.85 -7.40 29.91
C TRP A 223 3.07 -8.72 30.67
N PRO A 224 2.02 -9.47 31.02
CA PRO A 224 2.14 -10.61 31.94
C PRO A 224 2.93 -11.79 31.35
N ASP A 225 2.81 -12.02 30.04
CA ASP A 225 3.38 -13.20 29.38
C ASP A 225 4.74 -12.94 28.70
N LEU A 226 5.41 -11.83 29.03
CA LEU A 226 6.67 -11.46 28.40
C LEU A 226 7.88 -11.60 29.33
N PRO A 227 9.03 -12.10 28.82
CA PRO A 227 10.29 -11.97 29.51
C PRO A 227 10.63 -10.50 29.81
N GLN A 228 11.25 -10.24 30.97
CA GLN A 228 11.57 -8.88 31.42
C GLN A 228 12.38 -8.07 30.38
N ALA A 229 13.31 -8.71 29.67
CA ALA A 229 14.10 -8.06 28.63
C ALA A 229 13.23 -7.57 27.46
N GLU A 230 12.26 -8.36 27.02
CA GLU A 230 11.32 -7.99 25.96
C GLU A 230 10.35 -6.90 26.42
N ALA A 231 9.83 -7.00 27.65
CA ALA A 231 9.00 -5.97 28.26
C ALA A 231 9.74 -4.62 28.34
N ASN A 232 11.01 -4.63 28.76
CA ASN A 232 11.85 -3.43 28.79
C ASN A 232 12.12 -2.87 27.39
N GLY A 233 12.33 -3.74 26.40
CA GLY A 233 12.47 -3.35 24.99
C GLY A 233 11.23 -2.63 24.47
N ARG A 234 10.04 -3.21 24.69
CA ARG A 234 8.74 -2.60 24.34
C ARG A 234 8.55 -1.26 25.02
N ALA A 235 8.80 -1.18 26.33
CA ALA A 235 8.70 0.06 27.09
C ALA A 235 9.64 1.16 26.55
N SER A 236 10.86 0.78 26.14
CA SER A 236 11.83 1.73 25.60
C SER A 236 11.41 2.32 24.25
N LEU A 237 10.61 1.60 23.44
CA LEU A 237 10.09 2.12 22.17
C LEU A 237 9.23 3.36 22.37
N PHE A 238 8.41 3.41 23.42
CA PHE A 238 7.55 4.57 23.71
C PHE A 238 8.38 5.85 23.86
N SER A 239 9.37 5.81 24.76
CA SER A 239 10.27 6.95 25.00
C SER A 239 11.11 7.29 23.77
N ALA A 240 11.68 6.29 23.10
CA ALA A 240 12.55 6.50 21.94
C ALA A 240 11.81 7.14 20.76
N VAL A 241 10.65 6.60 20.38
CA VAL A 241 9.82 7.15 19.28
C VAL A 241 9.37 8.57 19.62
N TYR A 242 8.92 8.81 20.85
CA TYR A 242 8.49 10.14 21.26
C TYR A 242 9.63 11.16 21.22
N MET A 243 10.81 10.80 21.75
CA MET A 243 11.98 11.69 21.75
C MET A 243 12.51 11.95 20.34
N ALA A 244 12.49 10.95 19.46
CA ALA A 244 12.99 11.06 18.10
C ALA A 244 12.13 11.97 17.22
N TYR A 245 10.80 11.89 17.35
CA TYR A 245 9.87 12.52 16.41
C TYR A 245 9.06 13.65 17.01
N ARG A 246 8.34 13.41 18.13
CA ARG A 246 7.46 14.42 18.74
C ARG A 246 8.24 15.68 19.13
N ASN A 247 9.40 15.54 19.77
CA ASN A 247 10.17 16.69 20.25
C ASN A 247 10.59 17.63 19.10
N SER A 248 10.99 17.09 17.95
CA SER A 248 11.31 17.94 16.79
C SER A 248 10.07 18.71 16.32
N ARG A 249 8.91 18.05 16.26
CA ARG A 249 7.64 18.67 15.83
C ARG A 249 7.11 19.74 16.77
N ALA A 250 7.43 19.64 18.06
CA ALA A 250 7.05 20.65 19.05
C ALA A 250 7.93 21.91 19.01
N HIS A 251 9.12 21.84 18.42
CA HIS A 251 10.14 22.89 18.51
C HIS A 251 10.65 23.41 17.17
N LYS A 252 10.31 22.75 16.04
CA LYS A 252 10.79 23.09 14.70
C LYS A 252 9.68 22.91 13.68
N GLU A 253 9.68 23.78 12.66
CA GLU A 253 8.97 23.53 11.41
C GLU A 253 9.76 22.49 10.62
N ASN A 254 9.20 21.28 10.48
CA ASN A 254 9.87 20.19 9.76
C ASN A 254 9.28 20.06 8.36
N GLU A 255 10.13 19.96 7.33
CA GLU A 255 9.69 19.56 6.00
C GLU A 255 9.37 18.04 6.02
N THR A 256 8.14 17.69 6.36
CA THR A 256 7.69 16.30 6.43
C THR A 256 7.11 15.88 5.08
N THR A 257 7.73 14.90 4.41
CA THR A 257 7.14 14.32 3.20
C THR A 257 5.97 13.39 3.58
N PRO A 258 4.99 13.15 2.69
CA PRO A 258 3.93 12.18 2.95
C PRO A 258 4.45 10.77 3.31
N ALA A 259 5.57 10.36 2.72
CA ALA A 259 6.18 9.06 3.04
C ALA A 259 6.77 9.03 4.46
N ASP A 260 7.37 10.13 4.91
CA ASP A 260 7.89 10.25 6.29
C ASP A 260 6.74 10.25 7.29
N ALA A 261 5.69 11.02 7.00
CA ALA A 261 4.48 11.06 7.83
C ALA A 261 3.83 9.69 8.00
N ILE A 262 3.69 8.91 6.91
CA ILE A 262 3.12 7.55 6.99
C ILE A 262 4.01 6.62 7.82
N ARG A 263 5.34 6.68 7.64
CA ARG A 263 6.26 5.85 8.44
C ARG A 263 6.16 6.19 9.93
N GLU A 264 6.15 7.47 10.27
CA GLU A 264 5.98 7.92 11.64
C GLU A 264 4.61 7.54 12.20
N PHE A 265 3.53 7.72 11.43
CA PHE A 265 2.19 7.32 11.82
C PHE A 265 2.13 5.84 12.17
N LEU A 266 2.74 4.95 11.37
CA LEU A 266 2.79 3.52 11.64
C LEU A 266 3.59 3.18 12.90
N LEU A 267 4.64 3.94 13.23
CA LEU A 267 5.34 3.79 14.52
C LEU A 267 4.42 4.16 15.69
N ILE A 268 3.69 5.28 15.59
CA ILE A 268 2.75 5.70 16.64
C ILE A 268 1.61 4.67 16.77
N ASN A 269 1.08 4.18 15.65
CA ASN A 269 0.07 3.11 15.62
C ASN A 269 0.54 1.87 16.39
N GLN A 270 1.80 1.45 16.18
CA GLN A 270 2.37 0.34 16.93
C GLN A 270 2.41 0.59 18.44
N LEU A 271 2.67 1.82 18.88
CA LEU A 271 2.62 2.17 20.31
C LEU A 271 1.20 2.03 20.89
N PHE A 272 0.15 2.40 20.15
CA PHE A 272 -1.23 2.15 20.56
C PHE A 272 -1.53 0.66 20.73
N ILE A 273 -1.06 -0.17 19.79
CA ILE A 273 -1.22 -1.63 19.86
C ILE A 273 -0.52 -2.19 21.10
N LEU A 274 0.75 -1.83 21.32
CA LEU A 274 1.53 -2.28 22.48
C LEU A 274 0.92 -1.82 23.80
N GLU A 275 0.42 -0.59 23.85
CA GLU A 275 -0.25 -0.03 25.01
C GLU A 275 -1.52 -0.83 25.34
N ARG A 276 -2.34 -1.18 24.33
CA ARG A 276 -3.55 -1.98 24.52
C ARG A 276 -3.25 -3.38 25.06
N GLU A 277 -2.13 -3.98 24.67
CA GLU A 277 -1.68 -5.28 25.16
C GLU A 277 -1.19 -5.25 26.62
N ALA A 278 -0.75 -4.09 27.12
CA ALA A 278 -0.32 -3.96 28.50
C ALA A 278 -1.53 -4.07 29.45
N VAL A 279 -1.34 -4.66 30.62
CA VAL A 279 -2.38 -4.77 31.67
C VAL A 279 -2.05 -3.86 32.84
N VAL A 280 -3.10 -3.39 33.53
CA VAL A 280 -2.95 -2.60 34.75
C VAL A 280 -2.56 -3.54 35.90
N ARG A 281 -1.48 -3.21 36.60
CA ARG A 281 -1.11 -3.88 37.84
C ARG A 281 -2.14 -3.54 38.91
N LYS A 282 -2.93 -4.54 39.33
CA LYS A 282 -3.79 -4.38 40.51
C LYS A 282 -2.90 -4.24 41.74
N VAL A 283 -3.03 -3.13 42.45
CA VAL A 283 -2.47 -3.03 43.79
C VAL A 283 -3.36 -3.91 44.67
N GLU A 284 -2.84 -5.04 45.16
CA GLU A 284 -3.48 -5.75 46.26
C GLU A 284 -3.43 -4.83 47.47
N VAL A 285 -4.58 -4.28 47.86
CA VAL A 285 -4.71 -3.63 49.16
C VAL A 285 -4.69 -4.76 50.17
N ASP A 286 -3.62 -4.85 50.96
CA ASP A 286 -3.56 -5.79 52.06
C ASP A 286 -4.60 -5.38 53.12
N GLU A 287 -5.78 -6.00 53.08
CA GLU A 287 -6.85 -5.79 54.06
C GLU A 287 -6.46 -6.23 55.49
N ARG A 288 -5.21 -6.67 55.72
CA ARG A 288 -4.70 -7.04 57.05
C ARG A 288 -4.16 -5.89 57.89
N GLU A 289 -4.07 -4.67 57.38
CA GLU A 289 -3.66 -3.49 58.18
C GLU A 289 -4.83 -2.60 58.65
N VAL A 290 -6.08 -2.96 58.33
CA VAL A 290 -7.27 -2.25 58.86
C VAL A 290 -8.17 -3.24 59.61
N GLY A 291 -7.66 -3.76 60.72
CA GLY A 291 -8.38 -4.76 61.52
C GLY A 291 -7.91 -4.84 62.98
N LEU A 292 -8.33 -3.82 63.75
CA LEU A 292 -8.38 -3.73 65.23
C LEU A 292 -7.06 -3.67 66.02
#